data_AF-A0A7V9FP39-F1
#
_entry.id   AF-A0A7V9FP39-F1
#
_cell.length_a   1.000
_cell.length_b   1.000
_cell.length_c   1.000
_cell.angle_alpha   90.00
_cell.angle_beta   90.00
_cell.angle_gamma   90.00
#
_symmetry.space_group_name_H-M   'P 1'
#
loop_
_entity.id
_entity.type
_entity.pdbx_description
1 polymer ?
#
loop_
_entity_poly.entity_id
_entity_poly.type
_entity_poly.pdbx_seq_one_letter_code
_entity_poly.pdbx_strand_id
1 'polypeptide(L)'
;INAAGRLGRPDAALDLLLTESDEEAKRLAAELETLNRDRQAVEDRILRSAVAQVESWPEGKRSRRGYALWDEDWHEGVIGIVASRLVERYNRPVVMIAGTDTGWKGSGRSVSSFDLHGALAACSSHLERFGGHRAAAGLSIEAERLEAFAEAFAAHANATLADDDLVPTTRIDAIVPGHALTLGLATELERLAPFGLGNPDVTLLVPSCEPVDPAPVGDGKHLRFRVRQGGRDAGSAIAFGLGKQLDRLRRPVRYDLACRLKENRWNGTIAPQLVIRRLFDAPDGYEDLRDRLADLWKAGEEAWSADARAVFAELELAEGVKRQLYESEAFRTLLAGEEALPLPRAA
;
A
#
# COMPACT_ATOMS: atom_id res chain seq x y z
N ILE A 1 -13.08 20.53 1.26
CA ILE A 1 -14.47 20.01 1.38
C ILE A 1 -14.63 19.12 2.61
N ASN A 2 -14.26 17.83 2.61
CA ASN A 2 -14.57 16.90 3.73
C ASN A 2 -14.08 17.32 5.13
N ALA A 3 -13.01 18.11 5.22
CA ALA A 3 -12.50 18.61 6.50
C ALA A 3 -13.55 19.43 7.27
N ALA A 4 -14.40 20.20 6.57
CA ALA A 4 -15.48 20.98 7.17
C ALA A 4 -16.47 20.12 7.95
N GLY A 5 -16.99 19.05 7.34
CA GLY A 5 -17.91 18.14 8.04
C GLY A 5 -17.26 17.39 9.21
N ARG A 6 -15.95 17.12 9.14
CA ARG A 6 -15.22 16.40 10.19
C ARG A 6 -14.92 17.26 11.43
N LEU A 7 -14.77 18.58 11.24
CA LEU A 7 -14.47 19.54 12.31
C LEU A 7 -15.69 20.42 12.67
N GLY A 8 -16.90 19.99 12.32
CA GLY A 8 -18.14 20.65 12.79
C GLY A 8 -18.53 21.93 12.06
N ARG A 9 -18.06 22.15 10.83
CA ARG A 9 -18.41 23.30 9.97
C ARG A 9 -18.89 22.90 8.57
N PRO A 10 -19.85 21.97 8.43
CA PRO A 10 -20.25 21.43 7.13
C PRO A 10 -20.75 22.51 6.15
N ASP A 11 -21.38 23.57 6.65
CA ASP A 11 -22.00 24.62 5.85
C ASP A 11 -20.98 25.35 4.97
N ALA A 12 -19.76 25.60 5.45
CA ALA A 12 -18.72 26.27 4.68
C ALA A 12 -18.34 25.53 3.38
N ALA A 13 -18.48 24.20 3.37
CA ALA A 13 -18.25 23.43 2.16
C ALA A 13 -19.42 23.52 1.18
N LEU A 14 -20.64 23.59 1.68
CA LEU A 14 -21.84 23.77 0.85
C LEU A 14 -21.88 25.18 0.26
N ASP A 15 -21.64 26.20 1.07
CA ASP A 15 -21.63 27.60 0.66
C ASP A 15 -20.59 27.84 -0.44
N LEU A 16 -19.42 27.21 -0.36
CA LEU A 16 -18.40 27.29 -1.41
C LEU A 16 -18.89 26.73 -2.74
N LEU A 17 -19.70 25.66 -2.72
CA LEU A 17 -20.22 25.02 -3.93
C LEU A 17 -21.40 25.78 -4.53
N LEU A 18 -22.09 26.60 -3.73
CA LEU A 18 -23.30 27.32 -4.15
C LEU A 18 -23.06 28.81 -4.44
N THR A 19 -21.95 29.39 -3.96
CA THR A 19 -21.68 30.81 -4.17
C THR A 19 -21.42 31.15 -5.65
N GLU A 20 -21.97 32.27 -6.09
CA GLU A 20 -21.75 32.84 -7.43
C GLU A 20 -20.70 33.97 -7.42
N SER A 21 -20.16 34.30 -6.25
CA SER A 21 -19.17 35.37 -6.07
C SER A 21 -17.75 34.80 -5.97
N ASP A 22 -16.88 35.17 -6.91
CA ASP A 22 -15.47 34.78 -6.91
C ASP A 22 -14.73 35.19 -5.62
N GLU A 23 -15.04 36.37 -5.08
CA GLU A 23 -14.42 36.85 -3.84
C GLU A 23 -14.85 36.01 -2.63
N GLU A 24 -16.13 35.64 -2.57
CA GLU A 24 -16.64 34.78 -1.51
C GLU A 24 -16.11 33.35 -1.63
N ALA A 25 -16.01 32.83 -2.86
CA ALA A 25 -15.42 31.53 -3.13
C ALA A 25 -13.96 31.46 -2.66
N LYS A 26 -13.15 32.50 -2.91
CA LYS A 26 -11.77 32.58 -2.41
C LYS A 26 -11.72 32.57 -0.88
N ARG A 27 -12.60 33.33 -0.22
CA ARG A 27 -12.68 33.40 1.24
C ARG A 27 -13.02 32.02 1.84
N LEU A 28 -14.07 31.38 1.34
CA LEU A 28 -14.51 30.06 1.80
C LEU A 28 -13.46 28.98 1.50
N ALA A 29 -12.77 29.04 0.36
CA ALA A 29 -11.69 28.12 0.03
C ALA A 29 -10.51 28.25 1.03
N ALA A 30 -10.15 29.47 1.43
CA ALA A 30 -9.11 29.70 2.44
C ALA A 30 -9.54 29.19 3.84
N GLU A 31 -10.82 29.34 4.20
CA GLU A 31 -11.38 28.77 5.42
C GLU A 31 -11.32 27.23 5.40
N LEU A 32 -11.75 26.60 4.30
CA LEU A 32 -11.67 25.14 4.13
C LEU A 32 -10.23 24.62 4.16
N GLU A 33 -9.26 25.37 3.64
CA GLU A 33 -7.84 25.01 3.69
C GLU A 33 -7.30 25.07 5.13
N THR A 34 -7.72 26.07 5.90
CA THR A 34 -7.40 26.15 7.33
C THR A 34 -7.98 24.95 8.08
N LEU A 35 -9.26 24.62 7.87
CA LEU A 35 -9.89 23.44 8.47
C LEU A 35 -9.21 22.13 8.05
N ASN A 36 -8.73 22.04 6.80
CA ASN A 36 -7.99 20.88 6.32
C ASN A 36 -6.66 20.71 7.06
N ARG A 37 -5.92 21.80 7.28
CA ARG A 37 -4.67 21.82 8.04
C ARG A 37 -4.88 21.45 9.50
N ASP A 38 -5.92 21.99 10.13
CA ASP A 38 -6.25 21.65 11.52
C ASP A 38 -6.62 20.17 11.65
N ARG A 39 -7.42 19.65 10.71
CA ARG A 39 -7.77 18.23 10.65
C ARG A 39 -6.54 17.35 10.42
N GLN A 40 -5.55 17.78 9.61
CA GLN A 40 -4.26 17.09 9.47
C GLN A 40 -3.50 17.03 10.79
N ALA A 41 -3.42 18.14 11.51
CA ALA A 41 -2.74 18.19 12.81
C ALA A 41 -3.40 17.27 13.85
N VAL A 42 -4.74 17.25 13.91
CA VAL A 42 -5.50 16.34 14.78
C VAL A 42 -5.27 14.88 14.38
N GLU A 43 -5.34 14.57 13.09
CA GLU A 43 -5.07 13.22 12.56
C GLU A 43 -3.68 12.72 12.96
N ASP A 44 -2.65 13.54 12.79
CA ASP A 44 -1.27 13.15 13.11
C ASP A 44 -1.03 13.00 14.62
N ARG A 45 -1.77 13.75 15.46
CA ARG A 45 -1.76 13.55 16.92
C ARG A 45 -2.41 12.22 17.30
N ILE A 46 -3.61 11.96 16.81
CA ILE A 46 -4.36 10.72 17.09
C ILE A 46 -3.59 9.50 16.57
N LEU A 47 -3.02 9.58 15.36
CA LEU A 47 -2.20 8.50 14.81
C LEU A 47 -1.00 8.17 15.69
N ARG A 48 -0.29 9.19 16.20
CA ARG A 48 0.83 8.97 17.12
C ARG A 48 0.40 8.33 18.43
N SER A 49 -0.71 8.79 19.03
CA SER A 49 -1.27 8.19 20.25
C SER A 49 -1.65 6.73 20.01
N ALA A 50 -2.42 6.46 18.96
CA ALA A 50 -2.87 5.10 18.63
C ALA A 50 -1.71 4.15 18.32
N VAL A 51 -0.68 4.60 17.60
CA VAL A 51 0.53 3.79 17.36
C VAL A 51 1.26 3.49 18.66
N ALA A 52 1.43 4.48 19.53
CA ALA A 52 2.06 4.27 20.84
C ALA A 52 1.26 3.28 21.72
N GLN A 53 -0.07 3.34 21.68
CA GLN A 53 -0.93 2.41 22.37
C GLN A 53 -0.70 0.95 21.90
N VAL A 54 -0.69 0.71 20.57
CA VAL A 54 -0.38 -0.63 20.02
C VAL A 54 1.02 -1.07 20.41
N GLU A 55 2.03 -0.21 20.27
CA GLU A 55 3.42 -0.54 20.54
C GLU A 55 3.67 -0.84 22.03
N SER A 56 2.85 -0.28 22.93
CA SER A 56 2.88 -0.58 24.37
C SER A 56 2.25 -1.92 24.76
N TRP A 57 1.47 -2.55 23.88
CA TRP A 57 0.79 -3.80 24.20
C TRP A 57 1.77 -4.98 24.38
N PRO A 58 1.46 -5.93 25.28
CA PRO A 58 2.17 -7.20 25.36
C PRO A 58 2.12 -7.94 24.02
N GLU A 59 3.13 -8.77 23.74
CA GLU A 59 3.25 -9.51 22.47
C GLU A 59 1.98 -10.30 22.11
N GLY A 60 1.36 -10.97 23.09
CA GLY A 60 0.12 -11.72 22.87
C GLY A 60 -1.09 -10.85 22.48
N LYS A 61 -1.10 -9.56 22.81
CA LYS A 61 -2.14 -8.62 22.36
C LYS A 61 -1.76 -8.00 21.01
N ARG A 62 -0.47 -7.76 20.74
CA ARG A 62 0.03 -7.34 19.41
C ARG A 62 -0.12 -8.41 18.33
N SER A 63 -0.14 -9.69 18.67
CA SER A 63 -0.32 -10.76 17.69
C SER A 63 -1.78 -10.93 17.21
N ARG A 64 -2.76 -10.32 17.89
CA ARG A 64 -4.20 -10.39 17.56
C ARG A 64 -4.50 -9.93 16.14
N ARG A 65 -5.35 -10.66 15.42
CA ARG A 65 -5.69 -10.39 14.02
C ARG A 65 -6.61 -9.18 13.81
N GLY A 66 -7.24 -8.64 14.85
CA GLY A 66 -8.05 -7.43 14.78
C GLY A 66 -7.79 -6.52 15.98
N TYR A 67 -7.76 -5.21 15.75
CA TYR A 67 -7.46 -4.22 16.77
C TYR A 67 -8.69 -3.35 17.07
N ALA A 68 -9.00 -3.22 18.36
CA ALA A 68 -9.90 -2.18 18.85
C ALA A 68 -9.09 -1.27 19.78
N LEU A 69 -9.14 0.02 19.52
CA LEU A 69 -8.43 1.04 20.28
C LEU A 69 -9.39 2.14 20.70
N TRP A 70 -9.14 2.75 21.84
CA TRP A 70 -9.95 3.84 22.35
C TRP A 70 -9.13 4.82 23.18
N ASP A 71 -9.60 6.06 23.18
CA ASP A 71 -9.05 7.17 23.95
C ASP A 71 -10.12 8.28 24.05
N GLU A 72 -10.20 8.94 25.19
CA GLU A 72 -11.15 10.04 25.44
C GLU A 72 -10.74 11.33 24.71
N ASP A 73 -9.44 11.51 24.42
CA ASP A 73 -8.89 12.69 23.76
C ASP A 73 -8.97 12.64 22.22
N TRP A 74 -9.54 11.57 21.66
CA TRP A 74 -9.67 11.41 20.21
C TRP A 74 -10.91 12.11 19.67
N HIS A 75 -10.77 12.70 18.48
CA HIS A 75 -11.87 13.39 17.81
C HIS A 75 -12.67 12.43 16.92
N GLU A 76 -13.97 12.28 17.16
CA GLU A 76 -14.85 11.34 16.44
C GLU A 76 -14.86 11.53 14.91
N GLY A 77 -14.81 12.78 14.44
CA GLY A 77 -14.73 13.11 13.01
C GLY A 77 -13.44 12.67 12.30
N VAL A 78 -12.39 12.30 13.06
CA VAL A 78 -11.04 12.03 12.55
C VAL A 78 -10.62 10.57 12.72
N ILE A 79 -11.11 9.87 13.76
CA ILE A 79 -10.74 8.47 14.05
C ILE A 79 -10.93 7.52 12.85
N GLY A 80 -11.92 7.74 11.98
CA GLY A 80 -12.13 6.90 10.80
C GLY A 80 -11.02 7.03 9.74
N ILE A 81 -10.30 8.15 9.68
CA ILE A 81 -9.15 8.33 8.78
C ILE A 81 -7.93 7.64 9.38
N VAL A 82 -7.74 7.80 10.70
CA VAL A 82 -6.64 7.15 11.41
C VAL A 82 -6.81 5.62 11.38
N ALA A 83 -8.03 5.10 11.50
CA ALA A 83 -8.32 3.68 11.36
C ALA A 83 -7.83 3.13 10.01
N SER A 84 -8.06 3.85 8.90
CA SER A 84 -7.53 3.47 7.58
C SER A 84 -6.00 3.42 7.56
N ARG A 85 -5.31 4.41 8.16
CA ARG A 85 -3.85 4.40 8.27
C ARG A 85 -3.32 3.24 9.12
N LEU A 86 -4.04 2.87 10.18
CA LEU A 86 -3.67 1.73 11.04
C LEU A 86 -3.90 0.40 10.32
N VAL A 87 -4.98 0.27 9.53
CA VAL A 87 -5.18 -0.88 8.63
C VAL A 87 -4.01 -0.99 7.66
N GLU A 88 -3.59 0.11 7.02
CA GLU A 88 -2.44 0.10 6.10
C GLU A 88 -1.13 -0.28 6.81
N ARG A 89 -0.91 0.21 8.04
CA ARG A 89 0.31 -0.04 8.82
C ARG A 89 0.42 -1.47 9.32
N TYR A 90 -0.69 -2.05 9.80
CA TYR A 90 -0.70 -3.34 10.48
C TYR A 90 -1.33 -4.47 9.66
N ASN A 91 -1.94 -4.14 8.52
CA ASN A 91 -2.68 -5.05 7.64
C ASN A 91 -3.67 -5.94 8.40
N ARG A 92 -4.43 -5.30 9.30
CA ARG A 92 -5.42 -5.89 10.19
C ARG A 92 -6.66 -5.01 10.20
N PRO A 93 -7.88 -5.55 10.36
CA PRO A 93 -9.05 -4.74 10.64
C PRO A 93 -8.88 -3.95 11.96
N VAL A 94 -9.27 -2.68 11.93
CA VAL A 94 -9.09 -1.74 13.05
C VAL A 94 -10.40 -1.04 13.35
N VAL A 95 -10.77 -0.99 14.62
CA VAL A 95 -11.84 -0.17 15.18
C VAL A 95 -11.21 0.86 16.11
N MET A 96 -11.42 2.14 15.82
CA MET A 96 -11.03 3.22 16.72
C MET A 96 -12.28 3.80 17.38
N ILE A 97 -12.20 4.12 18.66
CA ILE A 97 -13.33 4.58 19.47
C ILE A 97 -12.90 5.87 20.20
N ALA A 98 -13.67 6.93 20.05
CA ALA A 98 -13.45 8.23 20.67
C ALA A 98 -14.48 8.48 21.78
N GLY A 99 -14.02 9.09 22.87
CA GLY A 99 -14.92 9.69 23.87
C GLY A 99 -15.64 10.91 23.29
N THR A 100 -16.89 11.11 23.70
CA THR A 100 -17.72 12.27 23.33
C THR A 100 -18.53 12.71 24.55
N ASP A 101 -19.15 13.89 24.47
CA ASP A 101 -20.05 14.39 25.52
C ASP A 101 -21.26 13.47 25.79
N THR A 102 -21.62 12.62 24.83
CA THR A 102 -22.84 11.78 24.88
C THR A 102 -22.54 10.28 24.98
N GLY A 103 -21.29 9.89 25.23
CA GLY A 103 -20.84 8.49 25.28
C GLY A 103 -19.65 8.22 24.36
N TRP A 104 -19.52 7.00 23.83
CA TRP A 104 -18.40 6.64 22.96
C TRP A 104 -18.85 6.33 21.53
N LYS A 105 -18.10 6.85 20.55
CA LYS A 105 -18.37 6.66 19.12
C LYS A 105 -17.18 6.01 18.44
N GLY A 106 -17.44 4.97 17.67
CA GLY A 106 -16.41 4.20 16.98
C GLY A 106 -16.49 4.29 15.46
N SER A 107 -15.34 4.20 14.80
CA SER A 107 -15.20 4.02 13.37
C SER A 107 -14.23 2.87 13.07
N GLY A 108 -14.72 1.88 12.33
CA GLY A 108 -13.95 0.73 11.91
C GLY A 108 -13.57 0.78 10.42
N ARG A 109 -12.41 0.21 10.10
CA ARG A 109 -11.90 -0.01 8.74
C ARG A 109 -11.33 -1.42 8.64
N SER A 110 -11.39 -2.00 7.44
CA SER A 110 -11.06 -3.41 7.23
C SER A 110 -10.14 -3.64 6.05
N VAL A 111 -9.43 -4.77 6.10
CA VAL A 111 -8.78 -5.39 4.93
C VAL A 111 -9.83 -6.09 4.06
N SER A 112 -9.51 -6.32 2.78
CA SER A 112 -10.45 -6.93 1.82
C SER A 112 -10.91 -8.34 2.23
N SER A 113 -10.05 -9.10 2.91
CA SER A 113 -10.32 -10.46 3.40
C SER A 113 -11.28 -10.52 4.60
N PHE A 114 -11.57 -9.40 5.26
CA PHE A 114 -12.38 -9.39 6.49
C PHE A 114 -13.71 -8.63 6.36
N ASP A 115 -14.81 -9.24 6.79
CA ASP A 115 -16.12 -8.56 6.87
C ASP A 115 -16.30 -7.83 8.19
N LEU A 116 -16.08 -6.52 8.17
CA LEU A 116 -16.24 -5.69 9.35
C LEU A 116 -17.68 -5.61 9.84
N HIS A 117 -18.66 -5.53 8.93
CA HIS A 117 -20.06 -5.45 9.33
C HIS A 117 -20.49 -6.76 9.99
N GLY A 118 -20.14 -7.90 9.39
CA GLY A 118 -20.36 -9.22 9.98
C GLY A 118 -19.70 -9.37 11.36
N ALA A 119 -18.46 -8.88 11.51
CA ALA A 119 -17.75 -8.90 12.79
C ALA A 119 -18.42 -8.06 13.87
N LEU A 120 -18.90 -6.85 13.54
CA LEU A 120 -19.65 -6.02 14.49
C LEU A 120 -20.99 -6.66 14.86
N ALA A 121 -21.67 -7.31 13.90
CA ALA A 121 -22.88 -8.06 14.18
C ALA A 121 -22.62 -9.24 15.13
N ALA A 122 -21.50 -9.95 14.97
CA ALA A 122 -21.09 -11.01 15.91
C ALA A 122 -20.75 -10.48 17.32
N CYS A 123 -20.39 -9.20 17.43
CA CYS A 123 -20.06 -8.53 18.69
C CYS A 123 -21.21 -7.65 19.23
N SER A 124 -22.42 -7.76 18.66
CA SER A 124 -23.51 -6.79 18.89
C SER A 124 -23.96 -6.69 20.34
N SER A 125 -23.77 -7.73 21.16
CA SER A 125 -24.11 -7.73 22.58
C SER A 125 -23.32 -6.69 23.40
N HIS A 126 -22.22 -6.17 22.86
CA HIS A 126 -21.39 -5.14 23.49
C HIS A 126 -21.67 -3.73 22.94
N LEU A 127 -22.52 -3.60 21.92
CA LEU A 127 -22.72 -2.37 21.17
C LEU A 127 -24.14 -1.85 21.40
N GLU A 128 -24.28 -0.53 21.51
CA GLU A 128 -25.62 0.10 21.55
C GLU A 128 -26.20 0.15 20.13
N ARG A 129 -25.37 0.55 19.17
CA ARG A 129 -25.71 0.69 17.75
C ARG A 129 -24.48 0.41 16.90
N PHE A 130 -24.70 -0.16 15.72
CA PHE A 130 -23.67 -0.26 14.69
C PHE A 130 -24.31 -0.27 13.30
N GLY A 131 -23.50 0.04 12.28
CA GLY A 131 -23.94 -0.03 10.89
C GLY A 131 -22.79 0.27 9.92
N GLY A 132 -23.00 -0.04 8.64
CA GLY A 132 -22.02 0.20 7.59
C GLY A 132 -21.91 -0.98 6.64
N HIS A 133 -20.69 -1.23 6.16
CA HIS A 133 -20.40 -2.21 5.12
C HIS A 133 -19.15 -3.03 5.47
N ARG A 134 -18.85 -4.02 4.62
CA ARG A 134 -17.70 -4.92 4.76
C ARG A 134 -16.36 -4.20 5.03
N ALA A 135 -16.13 -3.05 4.40
CA ALA A 135 -14.87 -2.32 4.48
C ALA A 135 -14.83 -1.21 5.55
N ALA A 136 -16.00 -0.67 5.94
CA ALA A 136 -16.09 0.47 6.84
C ALA A 136 -17.41 0.46 7.61
N ALA A 137 -17.35 0.69 8.91
CA ALA A 137 -18.53 0.70 9.77
C ALA A 137 -18.38 1.74 10.90
N GLY A 138 -19.52 2.15 11.46
CA GLY A 138 -19.60 3.00 12.64
C GLY A 138 -20.33 2.28 13.78
N LEU A 139 -20.03 2.66 15.02
CA LEU A 139 -20.68 2.10 16.22
C LEU A 139 -20.83 3.12 17.34
N SER A 140 -21.70 2.84 18.30
CA SER A 140 -21.67 3.44 19.64
C SER A 140 -21.68 2.38 20.73
N ILE A 141 -21.03 2.70 21.84
CA ILE A 141 -20.69 1.76 22.90
C ILE A 141 -20.63 2.48 24.25
N GLU A 142 -20.94 1.77 25.33
CA GLU A 142 -20.76 2.24 26.70
C GLU A 142 -19.30 2.06 27.16
N ALA A 143 -18.81 2.95 28.03
CA ALA A 143 -17.41 2.93 28.48
C ALA A 143 -17.03 1.57 29.12
N GLU A 144 -17.95 1.00 29.87
CA GLU A 144 -17.80 -0.26 30.62
C GLU A 144 -17.69 -1.48 29.70
N ARG A 145 -18.06 -1.34 28.42
CA ARG A 145 -18.07 -2.43 27.42
C ARG A 145 -16.85 -2.41 26.50
N LEU A 146 -15.99 -1.39 26.57
CA LEU A 146 -14.86 -1.20 25.65
C LEU A 146 -13.91 -2.41 25.63
N GLU A 147 -13.45 -2.88 26.78
CA GLU A 147 -12.53 -4.02 26.85
C GLU A 147 -13.22 -5.32 26.39
N ALA A 148 -14.47 -5.55 26.81
CA ALA A 148 -15.23 -6.74 26.42
C ALA A 148 -15.45 -6.80 24.90
N PHE A 149 -15.76 -5.66 24.28
CA PHE A 149 -15.84 -5.54 22.82
C PHE A 149 -14.49 -5.79 22.15
N ALA A 150 -13.40 -5.22 22.68
CA ALA A 150 -12.07 -5.40 22.11
C ALA A 150 -11.63 -6.87 22.10
N GLU A 151 -11.91 -7.62 23.16
CA GLU A 151 -11.67 -9.06 23.23
C GLU A 151 -12.55 -9.84 22.25
N ALA A 152 -13.86 -9.56 22.20
CA ALA A 152 -14.78 -10.23 21.29
C ALA A 152 -14.42 -9.99 19.81
N PHE A 153 -14.08 -8.74 19.47
CA PHE A 153 -13.67 -8.36 18.11
C PHE A 153 -12.37 -9.05 17.70
N ALA A 154 -11.37 -9.06 18.58
CA ALA A 154 -10.11 -9.75 18.33
C ALA A 154 -10.30 -11.27 18.20
N ALA A 155 -11.16 -11.88 19.03
CA ALA A 155 -11.48 -13.31 18.94
C ALA A 155 -12.16 -13.65 17.61
N HIS A 156 -13.12 -12.84 17.17
CA HIS A 156 -13.76 -13.02 15.86
C HIS A 156 -12.75 -12.87 14.71
N ALA A 157 -11.88 -11.84 14.76
CA ALA A 157 -10.83 -11.66 13.77
C ALA A 157 -9.84 -12.84 13.74
N ASN A 158 -9.46 -13.37 14.91
CA ASN A 158 -8.56 -14.52 15.03
C ASN A 158 -9.15 -15.80 14.41
N ALA A 159 -10.47 -15.98 14.51
CA ALA A 159 -11.16 -17.14 13.96
C ALA A 159 -11.40 -17.06 12.44
N THR A 160 -11.49 -15.84 11.90
CA THR A 160 -11.88 -15.60 10.50
C THR A 160 -10.67 -15.36 9.57
N LEU A 161 -9.57 -14.80 10.08
CA LEU A 161 -8.39 -14.47 9.26
C LEU A 161 -7.31 -15.54 9.36
N ALA A 162 -6.73 -15.92 8.22
CA ALA A 162 -5.53 -16.75 8.15
C ALA A 162 -4.26 -15.91 8.33
N ASP A 163 -3.10 -16.56 8.52
CA ASP A 163 -1.80 -15.85 8.58
C ASP A 163 -1.49 -15.13 7.27
N ASP A 164 -1.88 -15.75 6.16
CA ASP A 164 -1.71 -15.22 4.81
C ASP A 164 -2.49 -13.93 4.57
N ASP A 165 -3.64 -13.76 5.23
CA ASP A 165 -4.44 -12.54 5.13
C ASP A 165 -3.79 -11.34 5.82
N LEU A 166 -2.89 -11.58 6.76
CA LEU A 166 -2.16 -10.54 7.49
C LEU A 166 -0.94 -10.04 6.72
N VAL A 167 -0.54 -10.73 5.65
CA VAL A 167 0.60 -10.34 4.82
C VAL A 167 0.16 -9.28 3.82
N PRO A 168 0.79 -8.08 3.81
CA PRO A 168 0.40 -7.03 2.87
C PRO A 168 0.74 -7.43 1.43
N THR A 169 -0.27 -7.71 0.61
CA THR A 169 -0.10 -8.06 -0.80
C THR A 169 0.12 -6.82 -1.68
N THR A 170 0.79 -7.00 -2.82
CA THR A 170 0.92 -5.95 -3.84
C THR A 170 0.56 -6.57 -5.17
N ARG A 171 -0.55 -6.11 -5.76
CA ARG A 171 -0.95 -6.54 -7.10
C ARG A 171 0.03 -5.97 -8.12
N ILE A 172 0.54 -6.84 -8.98
CA ILE A 172 1.41 -6.50 -10.11
C ILE A 172 0.60 -6.75 -11.38
N ASP A 173 0.48 -5.74 -12.23
CA ASP A 173 -0.29 -5.86 -13.47
C ASP A 173 0.59 -6.38 -14.63
N ALA A 174 1.89 -6.08 -14.60
CA ALA A 174 2.85 -6.64 -15.55
C ALA A 174 4.29 -6.63 -14.99
N ILE A 175 5.08 -7.61 -15.42
CA ILE A 175 6.52 -7.67 -15.17
C ILE A 175 7.20 -7.16 -16.43
N VAL A 176 8.11 -6.19 -16.28
CA VAL A 176 8.74 -5.54 -17.44
C VAL A 176 10.24 -5.38 -17.24
N PRO A 177 11.03 -5.51 -18.32
CA PRO A 177 12.44 -5.15 -18.25
C PRO A 177 12.60 -3.63 -18.20
N GLY A 178 13.66 -3.16 -17.55
CA GLY A 178 13.93 -1.74 -17.34
C GLY A 178 14.05 -0.93 -18.64
N HIS A 179 14.50 -1.55 -19.73
CA HIS A 179 14.59 -0.90 -21.04
C HIS A 179 13.22 -0.61 -21.69
N ALA A 180 12.14 -1.25 -21.23
CA ALA A 180 10.78 -1.00 -21.71
C ALA A 180 10.18 0.28 -21.09
N LEU A 181 10.78 0.83 -20.04
CA LEU A 181 10.28 1.97 -19.26
C LEU A 181 10.53 3.31 -19.99
N THR A 182 9.86 3.47 -21.12
CA THR A 182 10.00 4.62 -22.01
C THR A 182 8.92 5.67 -21.77
N LEU A 183 9.15 6.89 -22.27
CA LEU A 183 8.09 7.92 -22.29
C LEU A 183 6.86 7.47 -23.08
N GLY A 184 7.05 6.75 -24.19
CA GLY A 184 5.95 6.21 -24.99
C GLY A 184 5.06 5.27 -24.18
N LEU A 185 5.65 4.33 -23.45
CA LEU A 185 4.90 3.45 -22.54
C LEU A 185 4.18 4.24 -21.45
N ALA A 186 4.81 5.27 -20.88
CA ALA A 186 4.16 6.13 -19.89
C ALA A 186 2.90 6.81 -20.46
N THR A 187 2.98 7.34 -21.68
CA THR A 187 1.85 7.96 -22.39
C THR A 187 0.75 6.94 -22.72
N GLU A 188 1.12 5.72 -23.15
CA GLU A 188 0.15 4.66 -23.42
C GLU A 188 -0.61 4.24 -22.17
N LEU A 189 0.08 4.06 -21.04
CA LEU A 189 -0.55 3.70 -19.77
C LEU A 189 -1.49 4.79 -19.26
N GLU A 190 -1.16 6.07 -19.45
CA GLU A 190 -2.02 7.19 -19.04
C GLU A 190 -3.36 7.21 -19.79
N ARG A 191 -3.44 6.60 -20.98
CA ARG A 191 -4.71 6.46 -21.72
C ARG A 191 -5.74 5.56 -21.03
N LEU A 192 -5.32 4.79 -20.02
CA LEU A 192 -6.21 3.98 -19.19
C LEU A 192 -6.93 4.82 -18.13
N ALA A 193 -6.57 6.09 -17.93
CA ALA A 193 -7.28 6.99 -17.05
C ALA A 193 -8.76 7.19 -17.48
N PRO A 194 -9.67 7.54 -16.56
CA PRO A 194 -9.43 7.94 -15.17
C PRO A 194 -9.17 6.73 -14.25
N PHE A 195 -8.15 6.88 -13.39
CA PHE A 195 -7.85 5.90 -12.35
C PHE A 195 -8.70 6.13 -11.09
N GLY A 196 -9.02 5.07 -10.37
CA GLY A 196 -9.83 5.09 -9.15
C GLY A 196 -10.10 3.70 -8.59
N LEU A 197 -11.09 3.57 -7.70
CA LEU A 197 -11.42 2.30 -7.04
C LEU A 197 -11.75 1.16 -8.02
N GLY A 198 -12.45 1.47 -9.10
CA GLY A 198 -12.81 0.50 -10.15
C GLY A 198 -11.77 0.34 -11.27
N ASN A 199 -10.72 1.18 -11.27
CA ASN A 199 -9.67 1.19 -12.28
C ASN A 199 -8.36 1.66 -11.61
N PRO A 200 -7.72 0.83 -10.76
CA PRO A 200 -6.52 1.24 -10.05
C PRO A 200 -5.40 1.56 -11.05
N ASP A 201 -4.45 2.43 -10.67
CA ASP A 201 -3.31 2.65 -11.56
C ASP A 201 -2.50 1.37 -11.76
N VAL A 202 -1.97 1.21 -12.98
CA VAL A 202 -1.10 0.11 -13.38
C VAL A 202 0.17 0.06 -12.53
N THR A 203 0.43 -1.10 -11.93
CA THR A 203 1.67 -1.41 -11.20
C THR A 203 2.55 -2.33 -12.03
N LEU A 204 3.74 -1.84 -12.38
CA LEU A 204 4.77 -2.60 -13.08
C LEU A 204 5.79 -3.13 -12.07
N LEU A 205 6.24 -4.38 -12.25
CA LEU A 205 7.37 -4.94 -11.53
C LEU A 205 8.62 -4.94 -12.42
N VAL A 206 9.69 -4.33 -11.94
CA VAL A 206 11.00 -4.34 -12.59
C VAL A 206 11.94 -5.19 -11.73
N PRO A 207 12.29 -6.41 -12.16
CA PRO A 207 13.06 -7.33 -11.32
C PRO A 207 14.54 -6.94 -11.24
N SER A 208 15.19 -7.29 -10.14
CA SER A 208 16.64 -7.33 -9.99
C SER A 208 17.38 -6.03 -10.37
N CYS A 209 16.88 -4.92 -9.85
CA CYS A 209 17.39 -3.59 -10.09
C CYS A 209 18.45 -3.16 -9.07
N GLU A 210 19.43 -2.38 -9.54
CA GLU A 210 20.38 -1.63 -8.74
C GLU A 210 19.92 -0.17 -8.59
N PRO A 211 19.65 0.30 -7.36
CA PRO A 211 19.50 1.72 -7.07
C PRO A 211 20.87 2.40 -7.18
N VAL A 212 20.95 3.44 -7.99
CA VAL A 212 22.18 4.22 -8.22
C VAL A 212 21.98 5.63 -7.65
N ASP A 213 22.96 6.08 -6.87
CA ASP A 213 23.01 7.40 -6.22
C ASP A 213 21.73 7.79 -5.45
N PRO A 214 21.27 6.97 -4.48
CA PRO A 214 20.09 7.31 -3.70
C PRO A 214 20.34 8.56 -2.84
N ALA A 215 19.43 9.52 -2.96
CA ALA A 215 19.50 10.80 -2.27
C ALA A 215 18.15 11.20 -1.66
N PRO A 216 18.15 11.76 -0.43
CA PRO A 216 16.94 12.29 0.17
C PRO A 216 16.45 13.55 -0.56
N VAL A 217 15.12 13.73 -0.61
CA VAL A 217 14.44 14.94 -1.08
C VAL A 217 13.23 15.27 -0.21
N GLY A 218 12.75 16.51 -0.26
CA GLY A 218 11.61 16.98 0.54
C GLY A 218 11.88 16.81 2.04
N ASP A 219 12.94 17.45 2.54
CA ASP A 219 13.40 17.39 3.94
C ASP A 219 13.65 15.96 4.44
N GLY A 220 14.10 15.07 3.56
CA GLY A 220 14.38 13.68 3.89
C GLY A 220 13.14 12.79 4.01
N LYS A 221 11.95 13.28 3.64
CA LYS A 221 10.71 12.47 3.62
C LYS A 221 10.68 11.49 2.46
N HIS A 222 11.40 11.77 1.38
CA HIS A 222 11.33 11.03 0.12
C HIS A 222 12.74 10.67 -0.37
N LEU A 223 12.85 9.71 -1.28
CA LEU A 223 14.12 9.35 -1.94
C LEU A 223 14.00 9.54 -3.44
N ARG A 224 15.05 10.10 -4.07
CA ARG A 224 15.26 10.02 -5.53
C ARG A 224 16.49 9.16 -5.80
N PHE A 225 16.47 8.41 -6.90
CA PHE A 225 17.61 7.63 -7.37
C PHE A 225 17.49 7.32 -8.87
N ARG A 226 18.56 6.79 -9.45
CA ARG A 226 18.54 6.19 -10.80
C ARG A 226 18.39 4.68 -10.67
N VAL A 227 17.74 4.05 -11.64
CA VAL A 227 17.57 2.59 -11.66
C VAL A 227 18.46 2.01 -12.74
N ARG A 228 19.22 0.97 -12.41
CA ARG A 228 20.01 0.19 -13.36
C ARG A 228 19.58 -1.26 -13.33
N GLN A 229 19.47 -1.90 -14.49
CA GLN A 229 19.16 -3.33 -14.63
C GLN A 229 20.09 -3.94 -15.66
N GLY A 230 20.79 -5.03 -15.30
CA GLY A 230 21.75 -5.69 -16.21
C GLY A 230 22.82 -4.74 -16.77
N GLY A 231 23.33 -3.81 -15.95
CA GLY A 231 24.31 -2.80 -16.36
C GLY A 231 23.75 -1.61 -17.16
N ARG A 232 22.46 -1.61 -17.52
CA ARG A 232 21.83 -0.55 -18.33
C ARG A 232 20.95 0.37 -17.50
N ASP A 233 20.90 1.64 -17.89
CA ASP A 233 19.98 2.59 -17.28
C ASP A 233 18.51 2.24 -17.57
N ALA A 234 17.68 2.30 -16.54
CA ALA A 234 16.25 2.01 -16.57
C ALA A 234 15.40 3.23 -16.15
N GLY A 235 16.02 4.41 -16.00
CA GLY A 235 15.29 5.66 -15.77
C GLY A 235 15.50 6.27 -14.39
N SER A 236 14.78 7.36 -14.12
CA SER A 236 14.80 8.04 -12.82
C SER A 236 13.67 7.52 -11.94
N ALA A 237 13.91 7.40 -10.64
CA ALA A 237 12.93 6.93 -9.68
C ALA A 237 12.72 7.95 -8.55
N ILE A 238 11.46 8.04 -8.11
CA ILE A 238 11.05 8.76 -6.90
C ILE A 238 10.27 7.82 -5.99
N ALA A 239 10.65 7.77 -4.72
CA ALA A 239 10.04 6.95 -3.69
C ALA A 239 9.48 7.85 -2.58
N PHE A 240 8.18 8.13 -2.68
CA PHE A 240 7.47 8.97 -1.71
C PHE A 240 7.29 8.24 -0.37
N GLY A 241 7.51 8.95 0.73
CA GLY A 241 7.42 8.43 2.10
C GLY A 241 8.53 7.45 2.52
N LEU A 242 9.43 7.06 1.60
CA LEU A 242 10.46 6.05 1.87
C LEU A 242 11.81 6.64 2.31
N GLY A 243 11.85 7.91 2.73
CA GLY A 243 13.08 8.60 3.15
C GLY A 243 13.95 7.83 4.16
N LYS A 244 13.32 7.13 5.11
CA LYS A 244 14.00 6.31 6.12
C LYS A 244 14.69 5.05 5.56
N GLN A 245 14.46 4.70 4.28
CA GLN A 245 15.07 3.54 3.62
C GLN A 245 16.36 3.88 2.86
N LEU A 246 16.92 5.09 3.04
CA LEU A 246 18.15 5.50 2.35
C LEU A 246 19.30 4.50 2.55
N ASP A 247 19.54 4.09 3.79
CA ASP A 247 20.63 3.15 4.11
C ASP A 247 20.37 1.74 3.58
N ARG A 248 19.08 1.36 3.41
CA ARG A 248 18.71 0.13 2.71
C ARG A 248 19.16 0.22 1.25
N LEU A 249 18.73 1.26 0.52
CA LEU A 249 19.07 1.43 -0.90
C LEU A 249 20.57 1.60 -1.19
N ARG A 250 21.39 1.96 -0.19
CA ARG A 250 22.86 2.04 -0.33
C ARG A 250 23.57 0.69 -0.24
N ARG A 251 22.90 -0.36 0.21
CA ARG A 251 23.48 -1.71 0.27
C ARG A 251 23.77 -2.20 -1.15
N PRO A 252 24.89 -2.92 -1.37
CA PRO A 252 25.24 -3.46 -2.69
C PRO A 252 24.43 -4.73 -3.00
N VAL A 253 23.11 -4.64 -2.91
CA VAL A 253 22.15 -5.71 -3.21
C VAL A 253 21.14 -5.22 -4.25
N ARG A 254 20.46 -6.15 -4.90
CA ARG A 254 19.44 -5.84 -5.91
C ARG A 254 18.05 -5.84 -5.29
N TYR A 255 17.14 -5.13 -5.95
CA TYR A 255 15.75 -4.98 -5.51
C TYR A 255 14.78 -5.23 -6.66
N ASP A 256 13.67 -5.88 -6.36
CA ASP A 256 12.51 -5.88 -7.24
C ASP A 256 11.68 -4.62 -6.97
N LEU A 257 11.44 -3.84 -8.01
CA LEU A 257 10.79 -2.53 -7.91
C LEU A 257 9.36 -2.61 -8.40
N ALA A 258 8.37 -2.49 -7.50
CA ALA A 258 6.99 -2.25 -7.89
C ALA A 258 6.76 -0.74 -8.04
N CYS A 259 6.42 -0.30 -9.26
CA CYS A 259 6.36 1.12 -9.59
C CYS A 259 5.19 1.45 -10.53
N ARG A 260 4.78 2.72 -10.51
CA ARG A 260 4.04 3.32 -11.62
C ARG A 260 5.02 4.01 -12.54
N LEU A 261 4.85 3.85 -13.84
CA LEU A 261 5.55 4.66 -14.82
C LEU A 261 4.75 5.93 -15.09
N LYS A 262 5.35 7.10 -14.86
CA LYS A 262 4.73 8.40 -15.11
C LYS A 262 5.58 9.28 -16.00
N GLU A 263 4.92 10.15 -16.74
CA GLU A 263 5.57 11.30 -17.35
C GLU A 263 5.92 12.32 -16.27
N ASN A 264 7.19 12.72 -16.20
CA ASN A 264 7.66 13.79 -15.33
C ASN A 264 8.03 15.02 -16.17
N ARG A 265 7.40 16.16 -15.87
CA ARG A 265 7.68 17.46 -16.49
C ARG A 265 8.44 18.33 -15.50
N TRP A 266 9.73 18.54 -15.76
CA TRP A 266 10.58 19.35 -14.89
C TRP A 266 11.47 20.29 -15.70
N ASN A 267 11.41 21.57 -15.39
CA ASN A 267 12.22 22.63 -16.03
C ASN A 267 12.20 22.56 -17.57
N GLY A 268 11.02 22.34 -18.16
CA GLY A 268 10.83 22.21 -19.61
C GLY A 268 11.24 20.86 -20.22
N THR A 269 11.82 19.95 -19.43
CA THR A 269 12.16 18.58 -19.87
C THR A 269 11.04 17.62 -19.51
N ILE A 270 10.69 16.74 -20.46
CA ILE A 270 9.72 15.65 -20.27
C ILE A 270 10.48 14.33 -20.32
N ALA A 271 10.38 13.52 -19.26
CA ALA A 271 11.08 12.25 -19.16
C ALA A 271 10.23 11.20 -18.42
N PRO A 272 10.43 9.89 -18.67
CA PRO A 272 9.80 8.86 -17.85
C PRO A 272 10.39 8.87 -16.43
N GLN A 273 9.52 8.68 -15.45
CA GLN A 273 9.88 8.55 -14.04
C GLN A 273 9.13 7.37 -13.41
N LEU A 274 9.89 6.52 -12.73
CA LEU A 274 9.38 5.43 -11.92
C LEU A 274 8.95 5.99 -10.57
N VAL A 275 7.64 6.01 -10.31
CA VAL A 275 7.09 6.32 -8.99
C VAL A 275 7.01 5.03 -8.21
N ILE A 276 7.97 4.82 -7.32
CA ILE A 276 8.11 3.58 -6.54
C ILE A 276 6.95 3.47 -5.55
N ARG A 277 6.23 2.36 -5.64
CA ARG A 277 5.17 1.96 -4.70
C ARG A 277 5.75 1.08 -3.60
N ARG A 278 6.54 0.07 -3.98
CA ARG A 278 7.22 -0.82 -3.03
C ARG A 278 8.58 -1.30 -3.55
N LEU A 279 9.41 -1.66 -2.59
CA LEU A 279 10.75 -2.23 -2.77
C LEU A 279 10.78 -3.59 -2.10
N PHE A 280 11.14 -4.61 -2.86
CA PHE A 280 11.39 -5.95 -2.34
C PHE A 280 12.87 -6.26 -2.51
N ASP A 281 13.45 -6.97 -1.56
CA ASP A 281 14.80 -7.49 -1.76
C ASP A 281 14.69 -8.52 -2.89
N ALA A 282 15.56 -8.42 -3.90
CA ALA A 282 15.56 -9.41 -4.96
C ALA A 282 16.01 -10.75 -4.38
N PRO A 283 15.39 -11.88 -4.73
CA PRO A 283 15.80 -13.19 -4.26
C PRO A 283 17.27 -13.47 -4.59
N ASP A 284 17.97 -14.08 -3.65
CA ASP A 284 19.35 -14.51 -3.85
C ASP A 284 19.43 -15.49 -5.04
N GLY A 285 20.49 -15.37 -5.85
CA GLY A 285 20.69 -16.22 -7.02
C GLY A 285 19.84 -15.89 -8.25
N TYR A 286 18.98 -14.86 -8.23
CA TYR A 286 18.16 -14.49 -9.40
C TYR A 286 19.02 -14.25 -10.65
N GLU A 287 20.09 -13.46 -10.52
CA GLU A 287 20.99 -13.13 -11.63
C GLU A 287 21.74 -14.38 -12.13
N ASP A 288 22.23 -15.20 -11.22
CA ASP A 288 22.98 -16.42 -11.56
C ASP A 288 22.09 -17.44 -12.30
N LEU A 289 20.85 -17.62 -11.82
CA LEU A 289 19.87 -18.50 -12.47
C LEU A 289 19.46 -17.94 -13.84
N ARG A 290 19.21 -16.62 -13.94
CA ARG A 290 18.95 -15.96 -15.23
C ARG A 290 20.08 -16.20 -16.21
N ASP A 291 21.33 -15.95 -15.81
CA ASP A 291 22.48 -16.03 -16.69
C ASP A 291 22.74 -17.48 -17.13
N ARG A 292 22.60 -18.44 -16.20
CA ARG A 292 22.66 -19.87 -16.52
C ARG A 292 21.58 -20.28 -17.53
N LEU A 293 20.33 -19.85 -17.33
CA LEU A 293 19.24 -20.12 -18.27
C LEU A 293 19.50 -19.48 -19.64
N ALA A 294 20.00 -18.24 -19.67
CA ALA A 294 20.36 -17.57 -20.91
C ALA A 294 21.47 -18.32 -21.68
N ASP A 295 22.44 -18.88 -20.99
CA ASP A 295 23.52 -19.66 -21.61
C ASP A 295 23.03 -21.04 -22.08
N LEU A 296 22.16 -21.72 -21.32
CA LEU A 296 21.48 -22.93 -21.76
C LEU A 296 20.65 -22.68 -23.02
N TRP A 297 19.88 -21.58 -23.06
CA TRP A 297 19.09 -21.19 -24.22
C TRP A 297 19.97 -21.05 -25.47
N LYS A 298 21.11 -20.34 -25.37
CA LYS A 298 22.07 -20.18 -26.48
C LYS A 298 22.73 -21.49 -26.90
N ALA A 299 22.94 -22.43 -25.97
CA ALA A 299 23.55 -23.73 -26.24
C ALA A 299 22.61 -24.69 -27.00
N GLY A 300 21.30 -24.39 -27.07
CA GLY A 300 20.31 -25.17 -27.81
C GLY A 300 19.69 -26.32 -27.00
N GLU A 301 18.61 -26.90 -27.55
CA GLU A 301 17.71 -27.83 -26.84
C GLU A 301 18.39 -29.08 -26.28
N GLU A 302 19.45 -29.56 -26.93
CA GLU A 302 20.22 -30.73 -26.49
C GLU A 302 20.94 -30.49 -25.15
N ALA A 303 21.27 -29.23 -24.83
CA ALA A 303 21.93 -28.84 -23.58
C ALA A 303 20.94 -28.58 -22.43
N TRP A 304 19.64 -28.45 -22.71
CA TRP A 304 18.66 -28.05 -21.70
C TRP A 304 18.38 -29.17 -20.70
N SER A 305 18.59 -28.87 -19.42
CA SER A 305 18.12 -29.72 -18.31
C SER A 305 16.59 -29.83 -18.28
N ALA A 306 16.07 -30.80 -17.51
CA ALA A 306 14.62 -30.94 -17.31
C ALA A 306 13.99 -29.64 -16.77
N ASP A 307 14.64 -29.01 -15.79
CA ASP A 307 14.14 -27.77 -15.21
C ASP A 307 14.18 -26.60 -16.19
N ALA A 308 15.26 -26.47 -16.97
CA ALA A 308 15.37 -25.42 -17.98
C ALA A 308 14.30 -25.59 -19.08
N ARG A 309 14.01 -26.84 -19.48
CA ARG A 309 12.91 -27.15 -20.41
C ARG A 309 11.56 -26.71 -19.86
N ALA A 310 11.28 -26.95 -18.57
CA ALA A 310 10.05 -26.52 -17.92
C ALA A 310 9.93 -24.98 -17.94
N VAL A 311 10.99 -24.27 -17.55
CA VAL A 311 11.02 -22.80 -17.60
C VAL A 311 10.78 -22.26 -19.01
N PHE A 312 11.52 -22.76 -20.00
CA PHE A 312 11.41 -22.26 -21.37
C PHE A 312 10.05 -22.56 -22.01
N ALA A 313 9.43 -23.69 -21.67
CA ALA A 313 8.09 -24.04 -22.13
C ALA A 313 7.03 -23.09 -21.56
N GLU A 314 7.06 -22.81 -20.26
CA GLU A 314 6.11 -21.88 -19.61
C GLU A 314 6.22 -20.43 -20.12
N LEU A 315 7.44 -20.03 -20.50
CA LEU A 315 7.70 -18.71 -21.05
C LEU A 315 7.32 -18.56 -22.53
N GLU A 316 6.96 -19.66 -23.21
CA GLU A 316 6.56 -19.67 -24.63
C GLU A 316 7.62 -18.98 -25.54
N LEU A 317 8.91 -19.09 -25.18
CA LEU A 317 10.00 -18.38 -25.86
C LEU A 317 10.13 -18.78 -27.34
N ALA A 318 9.77 -20.03 -27.67
CA ALA A 318 9.79 -20.55 -29.03
C ALA A 318 8.69 -19.95 -29.92
N GLU A 319 7.61 -19.41 -29.33
CA GLU A 319 6.49 -18.80 -30.05
C GLU A 319 6.66 -17.28 -30.25
N GLY A 320 7.81 -16.73 -29.82
CA GLY A 320 8.11 -15.31 -29.92
C GLY A 320 7.42 -14.44 -28.86
N VAL A 321 6.78 -15.06 -27.86
CA VAL A 321 6.16 -14.37 -26.73
C VAL A 321 7.25 -13.89 -25.77
N LYS A 322 7.17 -12.63 -25.31
CA LYS A 322 8.18 -12.01 -24.43
C LYS A 322 7.81 -12.10 -22.94
N ARG A 323 7.43 -13.28 -22.47
CA ARG A 323 7.19 -13.49 -21.03
C ARG A 323 8.48 -13.29 -20.24
N GLN A 324 8.35 -12.70 -19.06
CA GLN A 324 9.44 -12.48 -18.12
C GLN A 324 9.63 -13.70 -17.21
N LEU A 325 10.83 -13.89 -16.67
CA LEU A 325 11.18 -15.07 -15.88
C LEU A 325 10.26 -15.31 -14.68
N TYR A 326 9.86 -14.25 -13.97
CA TYR A 326 8.90 -14.33 -12.87
C TYR A 326 7.46 -14.66 -13.28
N GLU A 327 7.16 -14.82 -14.57
CA GLU A 327 5.89 -15.37 -15.02
C GLU A 327 5.91 -16.90 -15.08
N SER A 328 7.10 -17.52 -15.05
CA SER A 328 7.25 -18.98 -14.97
C SER A 328 7.17 -19.46 -13.51
N GLU A 329 6.29 -20.42 -13.25
CA GLU A 329 6.24 -21.14 -11.97
C GLU A 329 7.50 -21.96 -11.75
N ALA A 330 7.97 -22.69 -12.77
CA ALA A 330 9.21 -23.45 -12.69
C ALA A 330 10.42 -22.57 -12.32
N PHE A 331 10.52 -21.36 -12.88
CA PHE A 331 11.61 -20.43 -12.54
C PHE A 331 11.54 -20.01 -11.07
N ARG A 332 10.33 -19.71 -10.59
CA ARG A 332 10.08 -19.29 -9.21
C ARG A 332 10.36 -20.43 -8.24
N THR A 333 10.03 -21.67 -8.58
CA THR A 333 10.38 -22.85 -7.77
C THR A 333 11.89 -23.07 -7.73
N LEU A 334 12.59 -22.95 -8.87
CA LEU A 334 14.05 -23.10 -8.91
C LEU A 334 14.79 -22.03 -8.10
N LEU A 335 14.30 -20.79 -8.17
CA LEU A 335 14.87 -19.68 -7.43
C LEU A 335 14.66 -19.85 -5.91
N ALA A 336 13.67 -20.65 -5.51
CA ALA A 336 13.31 -20.86 -4.13
C ALA A 336 14.07 -21.96 -3.40
N GLY A 337 14.55 -22.97 -4.14
CA GLY A 337 15.07 -24.18 -3.53
C GLY A 337 13.96 -25.02 -2.87
N GLU A 338 14.27 -25.65 -1.73
CA GLU A 338 13.36 -26.58 -1.02
C GLU A 338 12.28 -25.89 -0.15
N GLU A 339 12.40 -24.57 0.10
CA GLU A 339 11.38 -23.76 0.76
C GLU A 339 10.73 -22.83 -0.25
N ALA A 340 9.40 -22.89 -0.41
CA ALA A 340 8.67 -22.08 -1.38
C ALA A 340 9.02 -20.59 -1.26
N LEU A 341 9.44 -19.96 -2.36
CA LEU A 341 9.76 -18.54 -2.37
C LEU A 341 8.50 -17.78 -2.01
N PRO A 342 8.51 -16.99 -0.92
CA PRO A 342 7.64 -15.84 -0.87
C PRO A 342 8.25 -14.84 -1.87
N LEU A 343 7.97 -15.03 -3.16
CA LEU A 343 7.88 -13.87 -4.05
C LEU A 343 7.03 -12.84 -3.31
N PRO A 344 7.22 -11.53 -3.52
CA PRO A 344 6.18 -10.60 -3.15
C PRO A 344 4.90 -11.12 -3.80
N ARG A 345 3.99 -11.71 -3.00
CA ARG A 345 2.84 -12.48 -3.49
C ARG A 345 2.11 -11.58 -4.47
N ALA A 346 2.40 -11.80 -5.75
CA ALA A 346 1.70 -11.20 -6.86
C ALA A 346 0.40 -11.99 -6.88
N ALA A 347 -0.62 -11.40 -6.27
CA ALA A 347 -1.98 -11.89 -6.37
C ALA A 347 -2.47 -11.78 -7.82
#